data_AF-A0A4S1XH53-F1
#
_entry.id   AF-A0A4S1XH53-F1
#
_cell.length_a   1.000
_cell.length_b   1.000
_cell.length_c   1.000
_cell.angle_alpha   90.00
_cell.angle_beta   90.00
_cell.angle_gamma   90.00
#
_symmetry.space_group_name_H-M   'P 1'
#
loop_
_entity.id
_entity.type
_entity.pdbx_description
1 polymer ?
#
loop_
_entity_poly.entity_id
_entity_poly.type
_entity_poly.pdbx_seq_one_letter_code
_entity_poly.pdbx_strand_id
1 'polypeptide(L)'
;MPFDTAQIARLGGTWGAMGSLVASDGSANHPYLRRLAADPEPLRDLADAAHFICVLHGRHPGLVEHALDHAQVSLERDWLEAAASAFATERAYLVRIVAAAGSLPSTPGHAESEAAAQAQRHALDMLAQSDRAGCAAGAALALAIDWATIREVLDAVANRLSLAVPVSTLPLAEETVSVVDALAREAAMERAMLFGAQQVFAQHRGLWDLLEARASARTRG
;
A
#
# COMPACT_ATOMS: atom_id res chain seq x y z
N MET A 1 -13.71 -15.15 -4.50
CA MET A 1 -14.36 -14.66 -3.26
C MET A 1 -13.87 -13.24 -3.06
N PRO A 2 -14.72 -12.21 -3.14
CA PRO A 2 -14.30 -10.85 -2.83
C PRO A 2 -14.06 -10.80 -1.31
N PHE A 3 -12.86 -10.40 -0.90
CA PHE A 3 -12.52 -10.29 0.51
C PHE A 3 -13.29 -9.10 1.09
N ASP A 4 -14.16 -9.42 2.05
CA ASP A 4 -15.17 -8.52 2.58
C ASP A 4 -14.48 -7.44 3.43
N THR A 5 -14.40 -6.22 2.92
CA THR A 5 -14.03 -5.02 3.69
C THR A 5 -14.86 -4.90 4.98
N ALA A 6 -16.06 -5.49 5.02
CA ALA A 6 -16.92 -5.57 6.20
C ALA A 6 -16.51 -6.63 7.24
N GLN A 7 -15.54 -7.50 6.93
CA GLN A 7 -14.95 -8.44 7.90
C GLN A 7 -13.84 -7.76 8.71
N ILE A 8 -13.07 -6.85 8.10
CA ILE A 8 -12.08 -5.99 8.79
C ILE A 8 -12.80 -5.08 9.81
N ALA A 9 -13.96 -4.54 9.45
CA ALA A 9 -14.78 -3.72 10.33
C ALA A 9 -15.40 -4.49 11.53
N ARG A 10 -15.58 -5.82 11.41
CA ARG A 10 -16.21 -6.67 12.44
C ARG A 10 -15.25 -7.14 13.54
N LEU A 11 -13.94 -6.92 13.39
CA LEU A 11 -12.93 -7.18 14.42
C LEU A 11 -12.80 -6.04 15.46
N GLY A 12 -13.81 -5.17 15.55
CA GLY A 12 -13.79 -3.87 16.24
C GLY A 12 -13.57 -3.87 17.76
N GLY A 13 -13.26 -5.01 18.39
CA GLY A 13 -12.87 -5.09 19.80
C GLY A 13 -11.35 -5.24 20.05
N THR A 14 -10.60 -5.79 19.09
CA THR A 14 -9.16 -6.11 19.22
C THR A 14 -8.28 -5.33 18.24
N TRP A 15 -8.87 -4.51 17.37
CA TRP A 15 -8.17 -3.72 16.35
C TRP A 15 -7.77 -2.30 16.82
N GLY A 16 -8.15 -1.91 18.05
CA GLY A 16 -7.67 -0.72 18.77
C GLY A 16 -7.52 0.58 17.95
N ALA A 17 -6.41 1.28 18.18
CA ALA A 17 -6.09 2.53 17.48
C ALA A 17 -5.65 2.32 16.02
N MET A 18 -4.97 1.21 15.71
CA MET A 18 -4.57 0.86 14.33
C MET A 18 -5.79 0.76 13.43
N GLY A 19 -6.87 0.18 13.97
CA GLY A 19 -8.09 0.01 13.24
C GLY A 19 -8.89 1.26 12.97
N SER A 20 -8.90 2.15 13.95
CA SER A 20 -9.46 3.49 13.76
C SER A 20 -8.70 4.23 12.67
N LEU A 21 -7.37 4.09 12.64
CA LEU A 21 -6.52 4.69 11.63
C LEU A 21 -6.74 4.08 10.23
N VAL A 22 -6.87 2.76 10.11
CA VAL A 22 -7.23 2.12 8.81
C VAL A 22 -8.59 2.60 8.34
N ALA A 23 -9.57 2.68 9.24
CA ALA A 23 -10.93 3.09 8.93
C ALA A 23 -11.04 4.57 8.53
N SER A 24 -10.16 5.46 8.99
CA SER A 24 -10.12 6.87 8.57
C SER A 24 -9.20 7.10 7.38
N ASP A 25 -8.00 6.52 7.43
CA ASP A 25 -6.89 6.93 6.59
C ASP A 25 -6.53 5.91 5.50
N GLY A 26 -7.07 4.68 5.57
CA GLY A 26 -6.86 3.66 4.55
C GLY A 26 -7.34 4.07 3.15
N SER A 27 -6.69 3.52 2.14
CA SER A 27 -6.92 3.77 0.71
C SER A 27 -8.36 3.47 0.27
N ALA A 28 -9.04 2.52 0.94
CA ALA A 28 -10.45 2.17 0.68
C ALA A 28 -11.41 3.36 0.79
N ASN A 29 -11.05 4.38 1.59
CA ASN A 29 -11.87 5.57 1.77
C ASN A 29 -11.67 6.63 0.68
N HIS A 30 -10.67 6.46 -0.19
CA HIS A 30 -10.37 7.48 -1.20
C HIS A 30 -11.37 7.41 -2.37
N PRO A 31 -12.09 8.51 -2.70
CA PRO A 31 -13.07 8.51 -3.78
C PRO A 31 -12.49 8.11 -5.13
N TYR A 32 -11.30 8.61 -5.46
CA TYR A 32 -10.63 8.29 -6.72
C TYR A 32 -10.25 6.81 -6.84
N LEU A 33 -9.77 6.17 -5.77
CA LEU A 33 -9.48 4.74 -5.80
C LEU A 33 -10.75 3.92 -6.03
N ARG A 34 -11.83 4.21 -5.29
CA ARG A 34 -13.11 3.52 -5.49
C ARG A 34 -13.62 3.65 -6.91
N ARG A 35 -13.38 4.81 -7.54
CA ARG A 35 -13.68 5.03 -8.95
C ARG A 35 -12.76 4.22 -9.88
N LEU A 36 -11.48 4.06 -9.59
CA LEU A 36 -10.60 3.18 -10.38
C LEU A 36 -10.99 1.70 -10.25
N ALA A 37 -11.47 1.29 -9.08
CA ALA A 37 -11.93 -0.08 -8.83
C ALA A 37 -13.34 -0.35 -9.38
N ALA A 38 -14.16 0.68 -9.61
CA ALA A 38 -15.54 0.58 -10.09
C ALA A 38 -15.70 1.08 -11.54
N ASP A 39 -16.51 0.39 -12.35
CA ASP A 39 -16.90 0.86 -13.70
C ASP A 39 -15.73 1.04 -14.71
N PRO A 40 -15.97 1.36 -16.01
CA PRO A 40 -14.92 1.29 -17.03
C PRO A 40 -14.10 2.59 -17.06
N GLU A 41 -13.35 2.89 -16.00
CA GLU A 41 -12.33 3.95 -16.05
C GLU A 41 -11.41 3.72 -17.28
N PRO A 42 -10.97 4.79 -17.96
CA PRO A 42 -10.11 4.68 -19.11
C PRO A 42 -8.84 3.92 -18.75
N LEU A 43 -8.40 3.01 -19.63
CA LEU A 43 -7.20 2.20 -19.41
C LEU A 43 -5.95 3.06 -19.10
N ARG A 44 -5.89 4.28 -19.64
CA ARG A 44 -4.80 5.22 -19.36
C ARG A 44 -4.72 5.61 -17.87
N ASP A 45 -5.84 5.79 -17.18
CA ASP A 45 -5.85 6.26 -15.79
C ASP A 45 -5.55 5.09 -14.83
N LEU A 46 -5.98 3.87 -15.19
CA LEU A 46 -5.54 2.62 -14.57
C LEU A 46 -4.03 2.39 -14.76
N ALA A 47 -3.53 2.54 -15.99
CA ALA A 47 -2.11 2.40 -16.30
C ALA A 47 -1.27 3.45 -15.55
N ASP A 48 -1.74 4.69 -15.46
CA ASP A 48 -1.09 5.75 -14.70
C ASP A 48 -0.98 5.39 -13.21
N ALA A 49 -2.06 4.87 -12.61
CA ALA A 49 -2.03 4.37 -11.25
C ALA A 49 -0.98 3.26 -11.06
N ALA A 50 -0.96 2.24 -11.93
CA ALA A 50 0.01 1.15 -11.86
C ALA A 50 1.46 1.65 -11.92
N HIS A 51 1.76 2.63 -12.77
CA HIS A 51 3.10 3.21 -12.86
C HIS A 51 3.51 3.92 -11.57
N PHE A 52 2.66 4.78 -11.00
CA PHE A 52 3.01 5.51 -9.78
C PHE A 52 3.06 4.60 -8.54
N ILE A 53 2.20 3.58 -8.47
CA ILE A 53 2.32 2.52 -7.45
C ILE A 53 3.68 1.81 -7.61
N CYS A 54 4.13 1.55 -8.84
CA CYS A 54 5.44 0.96 -9.10
C CYS A 54 6.61 1.90 -8.77
N VAL A 55 6.44 3.23 -8.88
CA VAL A 55 7.46 4.18 -8.40
C VAL A 55 7.67 4.01 -6.90
N LEU A 56 6.60 3.89 -6.12
CA LEU A 56 6.68 3.76 -4.66
C LEU A 56 7.13 2.36 -4.22
N HIS A 57 6.57 1.30 -4.83
CA HIS A 57 6.64 -0.06 -4.28
C HIS A 57 7.37 -1.07 -5.18
N GLY A 58 7.81 -0.67 -6.38
CA GLY A 58 8.43 -1.58 -7.36
C GLY A 58 9.90 -1.94 -7.09
N ARG A 59 10.57 -1.26 -6.15
CA ARG A 59 11.99 -1.48 -5.83
C ARG A 59 12.17 -2.54 -4.74
N HIS A 60 13.32 -3.19 -4.73
CA HIS A 60 13.78 -4.11 -3.69
C HIS A 60 15.22 -3.74 -3.27
N PRO A 61 15.58 -3.75 -1.97
CA PRO A 61 14.66 -3.95 -0.83
C PRO A 61 13.61 -2.85 -0.74
N GLY A 62 12.43 -3.20 -0.21
CA GLY A 62 11.34 -2.26 0.05
C GLY A 62 11.07 -2.14 1.55
N LEU A 63 9.95 -1.50 1.89
CA LEU A 63 9.56 -1.22 3.28
C LEU A 63 9.54 -2.48 4.17
N VAL A 64 8.97 -3.58 3.67
CA VAL A 64 8.82 -4.82 4.45
C VAL A 64 10.17 -5.48 4.72
N GLU A 65 11.06 -5.52 3.72
CA GLU A 65 12.39 -6.07 3.89
C GLU A 65 13.24 -5.25 4.88
N HIS A 66 13.17 -3.92 4.79
CA HIS A 66 13.84 -3.06 5.78
C HIS A 66 13.26 -3.24 7.19
N ALA A 67 11.94 -3.33 7.33
CA ALA A 67 11.33 -3.60 8.64
C ALA A 67 11.79 -4.94 9.24
N LEU A 68 11.96 -5.98 8.41
CA LEU A 68 12.48 -7.28 8.82
C LEU A 68 13.90 -7.19 9.40
N ASP A 69 14.76 -6.36 8.81
CA ASP A 69 16.12 -6.13 9.31
C ASP A 69 16.12 -5.51 10.73
N HIS A 70 15.06 -4.77 11.08
CA HIS A 70 14.88 -4.13 12.38
C HIS A 70 14.09 -4.96 13.41
N ALA A 71 13.51 -6.10 13.01
CA ALA A 71 12.64 -6.91 13.86
C ALA A 71 13.35 -7.41 15.13
N GLN A 72 12.76 -7.19 16.30
CA GLN A 72 13.38 -7.53 17.59
C GLN A 72 12.76 -8.76 18.25
N VAL A 73 11.49 -9.06 17.95
CA VAL A 73 10.73 -10.15 18.59
C VAL A 73 10.46 -11.26 17.58
N SER A 74 10.45 -12.53 18.02
CA SER A 74 10.24 -13.69 17.13
C SER A 74 8.93 -13.61 16.36
N LEU A 75 7.82 -13.28 17.03
CA LEU A 75 6.51 -13.17 16.39
C LEU A 75 6.46 -12.09 15.29
N GLU A 76 7.08 -10.94 15.55
CA GLU A 76 7.23 -9.86 14.56
C GLU A 76 8.06 -10.31 13.36
N ARG A 77 9.20 -10.95 13.63
CA ARG A 77 10.10 -11.48 12.62
C ARG A 77 9.41 -12.52 11.74
N ASP A 78 8.73 -13.50 12.32
CA ASP A 78 8.02 -14.55 11.59
C ASP A 78 6.97 -13.96 10.65
N TRP A 79 6.20 -12.96 11.11
CA TRP A 79 5.24 -12.25 10.28
C TRP A 79 5.92 -11.45 9.16
N LEU A 80 7.00 -10.73 9.46
CA LEU A 80 7.74 -9.93 8.48
C LEU A 80 8.43 -10.81 7.42
N GLU A 81 8.92 -11.99 7.77
CA GLU A 81 9.48 -12.96 6.82
C GLU A 81 8.41 -13.45 5.83
N ALA A 82 7.23 -13.82 6.35
CA ALA A 82 6.09 -14.21 5.53
C ALA A 82 5.63 -13.06 4.62
N ALA A 83 5.51 -11.85 5.18
CA ALA A 83 5.12 -10.65 4.46
C ALA A 83 6.14 -10.29 3.36
N ALA A 84 7.45 -10.36 3.64
CA ALA A 84 8.49 -10.05 2.66
C ALA A 84 8.46 -11.02 1.48
N SER A 85 8.33 -12.32 1.75
CA SER A 85 8.20 -13.35 0.71
C SER A 85 6.97 -13.13 -0.17
N ALA A 86 5.81 -12.87 0.45
CA ALA A 86 4.58 -12.59 -0.27
C ALA A 86 4.64 -11.29 -1.08
N PHE A 87 5.19 -10.21 -0.49
CA PHE A 87 5.27 -8.91 -1.16
C PHE A 87 6.27 -8.93 -2.34
N ALA A 88 7.27 -9.80 -2.35
CA ALA A 88 8.11 -10.03 -3.52
C ALA A 88 7.28 -10.54 -4.72
N THR A 89 6.27 -11.38 -4.48
CA THR A 89 5.33 -11.85 -5.51
C THR A 89 4.43 -10.72 -6.01
N GLU A 90 3.92 -9.90 -5.09
CA GLU A 90 3.12 -8.72 -5.42
C GLU A 90 3.91 -7.68 -6.23
N ARG A 91 5.19 -7.48 -5.90
CA ARG A 91 6.12 -6.61 -6.62
C ARG A 91 6.38 -7.12 -8.04
N ALA A 92 6.63 -8.42 -8.19
CA ALA A 92 6.81 -9.03 -9.50
C ALA A 92 5.54 -8.90 -10.36
N TYR A 93 4.37 -9.04 -9.76
CA TYR A 93 3.08 -8.81 -10.41
C TYR A 93 2.91 -7.36 -10.87
N LEU A 94 3.20 -6.39 -10.00
CA LEU A 94 3.18 -4.96 -10.32
C LEU A 94 4.11 -4.60 -11.49
N VAL A 95 5.35 -5.09 -11.48
CA VAL A 95 6.32 -4.85 -12.56
C VAL A 95 5.81 -5.42 -13.89
N ARG A 96 5.18 -6.61 -13.87
CA ARG A 96 4.55 -7.19 -15.07
C ARG A 96 3.40 -6.34 -15.61
N ILE A 97 2.56 -5.79 -14.72
CA ILE A 97 1.47 -4.88 -15.12
C ILE A 97 2.06 -3.65 -15.81
N VAL A 98 3.04 -2.99 -15.20
CA VAL A 98 3.66 -1.78 -15.77
C VAL A 98 4.33 -2.07 -17.12
N ALA A 99 5.06 -3.17 -17.23
CA ALA A 99 5.67 -3.58 -18.50
C ALA A 99 4.63 -3.79 -19.62
N ALA A 100 3.47 -4.37 -19.29
CA ALA A 100 2.39 -4.58 -20.25
C ALA A 100 1.57 -3.31 -20.55
N ALA A 101 1.46 -2.40 -19.59
CA ALA A 101 0.74 -1.14 -19.76
C ALA A 101 1.43 -0.18 -20.76
N GLY A 102 2.72 -0.40 -21.03
CA GLY A 102 3.50 0.42 -21.95
C GLY A 102 3.94 1.73 -21.33
N SER A 103 4.15 2.75 -22.16
CA SER A 103 4.60 4.07 -21.71
C SER A 103 3.53 4.80 -20.90
N LEU A 104 3.97 5.55 -19.88
CA LEU A 104 3.11 6.44 -19.10
C LEU A 104 2.33 7.41 -20.00
N PRO A 105 1.02 7.62 -19.77
CA PRO A 105 0.24 8.59 -20.53
C PRO A 105 0.79 10.02 -20.39
N SER A 106 0.92 10.74 -21.51
CA SER A 106 1.26 12.17 -21.49
C SER A 106 0.22 12.96 -20.71
N THR A 107 0.70 13.80 -19.79
CA THR A 107 -0.16 14.52 -18.83
C THR A 107 0.45 15.88 -18.53
N PRO A 108 -0.34 16.98 -18.57
CA PRO A 108 0.15 18.27 -18.09
C PRO A 108 0.66 18.17 -16.65
N GLY A 109 1.78 18.83 -16.35
CA GLY A 109 2.39 18.77 -15.02
C GLY A 109 3.10 17.44 -14.71
N HIS A 110 3.60 16.74 -15.74
CA HIS A 110 4.24 15.44 -15.58
C HIS A 110 5.50 15.50 -14.69
N ALA A 111 6.36 16.50 -14.89
CA ALA A 111 7.60 16.65 -14.13
C ALA A 111 7.33 16.88 -12.64
N GLU A 112 6.33 17.71 -12.31
CA GLU A 112 5.88 17.99 -10.95
C GLU A 112 5.28 16.74 -10.32
N SER A 113 4.50 15.97 -11.08
CA SER A 113 3.93 14.70 -10.61
C SER A 113 5.03 13.69 -10.29
N GLU A 114 6.04 13.55 -11.16
CA GLU A 114 7.16 12.67 -10.90
C GLU A 114 7.94 13.12 -9.66
N ALA A 115 8.25 14.41 -9.54
CA ALA A 115 8.94 14.94 -8.36
C ALA A 115 8.18 14.65 -7.06
N ALA A 116 6.85 14.80 -7.06
CA ALA A 116 6.00 14.45 -5.92
C ALA A 116 6.10 12.95 -5.58
N ALA A 117 5.99 12.07 -6.58
CA ALA A 117 6.11 10.62 -6.36
C ALA A 117 7.51 10.19 -5.87
N GLN A 118 8.58 10.82 -6.36
CA GLN A 118 9.93 10.59 -5.86
C GLN A 118 10.07 11.04 -4.39
N ALA A 119 9.46 12.17 -4.01
CA ALA A 119 9.46 12.64 -2.64
C ALA A 119 8.68 11.70 -1.70
N GLN A 120 7.52 11.19 -2.14
CA GLN A 120 6.75 10.18 -1.39
C GLN A 120 7.56 8.90 -1.20
N ARG A 121 8.23 8.42 -2.26
CA ARG A 121 9.12 7.25 -2.14
C ARG A 121 10.24 7.50 -1.14
N HIS A 122 10.90 8.65 -1.22
CA HIS A 122 11.95 8.99 -0.27
C HIS A 122 11.44 9.02 1.18
N ALA A 123 10.22 9.52 1.41
CA ALA A 123 9.58 9.48 2.72
C ALA A 123 9.35 8.05 3.21
N LEU A 124 8.92 7.13 2.33
CA LEU A 124 8.79 5.70 2.64
C LEU A 124 10.15 5.06 2.94
N ASP A 125 11.20 5.38 2.18
CA ASP A 125 12.56 4.88 2.41
C ASP A 125 13.10 5.32 3.78
N MET A 126 12.87 6.59 4.14
CA MET A 126 13.23 7.13 5.46
C MET A 126 12.45 6.48 6.60
N LEU A 127 11.17 6.15 6.36
CA LEU A 127 10.33 5.47 7.33
C LEU A 127 10.80 4.02 7.57
N ALA A 128 11.18 3.35 6.48
CA ALA A 128 11.68 1.98 6.49
C ALA A 128 12.98 1.82 7.31
N GLN A 129 13.82 2.86 7.29
CA GLN A 129 15.12 2.90 7.99
C GLN A 129 15.02 3.51 9.40
N SER A 130 13.82 3.64 9.96
CA SER A 130 13.65 4.28 11.27
C SER A 130 14.17 3.38 12.40
N ASP A 131 15.14 3.89 13.17
CA ASP A 131 15.65 3.23 14.39
C ASP A 131 14.64 3.21 15.56
N ARG A 132 13.51 3.92 15.42
CA ARG A 132 12.49 3.95 16.46
C ARG A 132 11.77 2.61 16.49
N ALA A 133 12.04 1.81 17.52
CA ALA A 133 11.42 0.49 17.74
C ALA A 133 9.90 0.53 17.49
N GLY A 134 9.43 -0.35 16.58
CA GLY A 134 8.03 -0.44 16.16
C GLY A 134 7.62 0.43 14.99
N CYS A 135 8.38 1.48 14.64
CA CYS A 135 8.01 2.39 13.55
C CYS A 135 7.99 1.67 12.18
N ALA A 136 9.09 1.02 11.81
CA ALA A 136 9.19 0.28 10.55
C ALA A 136 8.19 -0.90 10.50
N ALA A 137 7.98 -1.60 11.63
CA ALA A 137 6.99 -2.67 11.74
C ALA A 137 5.56 -2.16 11.53
N GLY A 138 5.18 -1.07 12.20
CA GLY A 138 3.88 -0.43 12.02
C GLY A 138 3.64 0.02 10.58
N ALA A 139 4.68 0.53 9.91
CA ALA A 139 4.64 0.89 8.51
C ALA A 139 4.44 -0.35 7.60
N ALA A 140 5.16 -1.45 7.84
CA ALA A 140 5.01 -2.69 7.08
C ALA A 140 3.62 -3.33 7.27
N LEU A 141 3.10 -3.32 8.50
CA LEU A 141 1.74 -3.77 8.81
C LEU A 141 0.69 -2.93 8.06
N ALA A 142 0.82 -1.61 8.10
CA ALA A 142 -0.07 -0.70 7.37
C ALA A 142 -0.01 -0.91 5.86
N LEU A 143 1.19 -1.12 5.30
CA LEU A 143 1.35 -1.46 3.88
C LEU A 143 0.60 -2.74 3.54
N ALA A 144 0.79 -3.82 4.31
CA ALA A 144 0.10 -5.09 4.05
C ALA A 144 -1.43 -4.96 4.10
N ILE A 145 -1.95 -4.21 5.08
CA ILE A 145 -3.39 -3.96 5.23
C ILE A 145 -3.93 -3.16 4.04
N ASP A 146 -3.26 -2.06 3.69
CA ASP A 146 -3.75 -1.17 2.64
C ASP A 146 -3.59 -1.80 1.26
N TRP A 147 -2.55 -2.62 1.07
CA TRP A 147 -2.24 -3.27 -0.20
C TRP A 147 -3.41 -4.08 -0.73
N ALA A 148 -4.21 -4.72 0.12
CA ALA A 148 -5.40 -5.45 -0.31
C ALA A 148 -6.34 -4.56 -1.15
N THR A 149 -6.51 -3.30 -0.75
CA THR A 149 -7.33 -2.33 -1.49
C THR A 149 -6.60 -1.81 -2.73
N ILE A 150 -5.30 -1.49 -2.61
CA ILE A 150 -4.47 -1.03 -3.75
C ILE A 150 -4.47 -2.08 -4.88
N ARG A 151 -4.42 -3.36 -4.50
CA ARG A 151 -4.37 -4.50 -5.39
C ARG A 151 -5.64 -4.64 -6.24
N GLU A 152 -6.80 -4.17 -5.78
CA GLU A 152 -8.02 -4.16 -6.59
C GLU A 152 -7.83 -3.33 -7.87
N VAL A 153 -7.11 -2.21 -7.79
CA VAL A 153 -6.76 -1.39 -8.96
C VAL A 153 -5.80 -2.14 -9.87
N LEU A 154 -4.78 -2.80 -9.30
CA LEU A 154 -3.83 -3.61 -10.07
C LEU A 154 -4.51 -4.76 -10.81
N ASP A 155 -5.45 -5.44 -10.14
CA ASP A 155 -6.25 -6.52 -10.71
C ASP A 155 -7.19 -5.99 -11.81
N ALA A 156 -7.78 -4.80 -11.64
CA ALA A 156 -8.53 -4.12 -12.69
C ALA A 156 -7.65 -3.83 -13.92
N VAL A 157 -6.41 -3.38 -13.74
CA VAL A 157 -5.46 -3.16 -14.84
C VAL A 157 -5.11 -4.48 -15.54
N ALA A 158 -4.74 -5.50 -14.76
CA ALA A 158 -4.36 -6.81 -15.27
C ALA A 158 -5.48 -7.45 -16.09
N ASN A 159 -6.72 -7.38 -15.61
CA ASN A 159 -7.89 -7.87 -16.34
C ASN A 159 -8.07 -7.15 -17.69
N ARG A 160 -7.89 -5.82 -17.74
CA ARG A 160 -7.99 -5.04 -18.99
C ARG A 160 -6.84 -5.31 -19.95
N LEU A 161 -5.68 -5.71 -19.43
CA LEU A 161 -4.51 -6.12 -20.21
C LEU A 161 -4.46 -7.64 -20.49
N SER A 162 -5.49 -8.41 -20.10
CA SER A 162 -5.53 -9.87 -20.23
C SER A 162 -4.34 -10.59 -19.59
N LEU A 163 -3.84 -10.08 -18.47
CA LEU A 163 -2.77 -10.69 -17.68
C LEU A 163 -3.33 -11.66 -16.65
N ALA A 164 -2.59 -12.73 -16.37
CA ALA A 164 -2.89 -13.62 -15.26
C ALA A 164 -2.71 -12.89 -13.91
N VAL A 165 -3.77 -12.90 -13.11
CA VAL A 165 -3.80 -12.39 -11.73
C VAL A 165 -3.33 -13.50 -10.77
N PRO A 166 -2.15 -13.38 -10.14
CA PRO A 166 -1.72 -14.35 -9.15
C PRO A 166 -2.61 -14.27 -7.89
N VAL A 167 -2.69 -15.35 -7.13
CA VAL A 167 -3.31 -15.32 -5.80
C VAL A 167 -2.39 -14.56 -4.85
N SER A 168 -2.94 -13.62 -4.08
CA SER A 168 -2.15 -12.96 -3.04
C SER A 168 -1.92 -13.92 -1.89
N THR A 169 -0.67 -14.00 -1.44
CA THR A 169 -0.28 -14.78 -0.26
C THR A 169 0.21 -13.88 0.86
N LEU A 170 -0.13 -12.58 0.82
CA LEU A 170 0.14 -11.68 1.94
C LEU A 170 -0.59 -12.17 3.20
N PRO A 171 0.00 -11.98 4.40
CA PRO A 171 -0.64 -12.37 5.64
C PRO A 171 -2.07 -11.83 5.74
N LEU A 172 -2.97 -12.66 6.27
CA LEU A 172 -4.38 -12.31 6.40
C LEU A 172 -4.56 -11.19 7.44
N ALA A 173 -5.68 -10.48 7.36
CA ALA A 173 -6.02 -9.43 8.32
C ALA A 173 -6.02 -9.95 9.77
N GLU A 174 -6.55 -11.16 10.00
CA GLU A 174 -6.60 -11.80 11.32
C GLU A 174 -5.20 -12.14 11.90
N GLU A 175 -4.28 -12.59 11.05
CA GLU A 175 -2.88 -12.82 11.43
C GLU A 175 -2.19 -11.49 11.76
N THR A 176 -2.48 -10.46 10.96
CA THR A 176 -1.96 -9.10 11.16
C THR A 176 -2.46 -8.47 12.47
N VAL A 177 -3.74 -8.66 12.82
CA VAL A 177 -4.33 -8.22 14.11
C VAL A 177 -3.60 -8.85 15.28
N SER A 178 -3.36 -10.16 15.21
CA SER A 178 -2.70 -10.90 16.29
C SER A 178 -1.28 -10.38 16.57
N VAL A 179 -0.56 -9.98 15.53
CA VAL A 179 0.77 -9.36 15.66
C VAL A 179 0.67 -7.94 16.24
N VAL A 180 -0.29 -7.13 15.77
CA VAL A 180 -0.53 -5.79 16.34
C VAL A 180 -0.80 -5.86 17.84
N ASP A 181 -1.70 -6.75 18.27
CA ASP A 181 -2.04 -6.93 19.69
C ASP A 181 -0.83 -7.38 20.53
N ALA A 182 0.03 -8.22 19.98
CA ALA A 182 1.21 -8.70 20.68
C ALA A 182 2.27 -7.60 20.84
N LEU A 183 2.45 -6.75 19.83
CA LEU A 183 3.46 -5.67 19.85
C LEU A 183 2.97 -4.43 20.60
N ALA A 184 1.67 -4.16 20.62
CA ALA A 184 1.07 -3.00 21.29
C ALA A 184 1.01 -3.12 22.83
N ARG A 185 1.62 -4.15 23.43
CA ARG A 185 1.65 -4.33 24.90
C ARG A 185 2.37 -3.22 25.65
N GLU A 186 3.34 -2.57 24.98
CA GLU A 186 4.06 -1.42 25.51
C GLU A 186 3.61 -0.12 24.84
N ALA A 187 3.18 0.86 25.63
CA ALA A 187 2.65 2.12 25.10
C ALA A 187 3.65 2.90 24.22
N ALA A 188 4.96 2.75 24.44
CA ALA A 188 5.97 3.40 23.61
C ALA A 188 6.07 2.75 22.21
N MET A 189 6.02 1.42 22.18
CA MET A 189 6.00 0.60 20.95
C MET A 189 4.73 0.87 20.15
N GLU A 190 3.56 0.83 20.81
CA GLU A 190 2.26 1.10 20.19
C GLU A 190 2.26 2.48 19.50
N ARG A 191 2.71 3.54 20.19
CA ARG A 191 2.78 4.89 19.58
C ARG A 191 3.74 4.96 18.39
N ALA A 192 4.84 4.23 18.42
CA ALA A 192 5.78 4.20 17.31
C ALA A 192 5.19 3.47 16.10
N MET A 193 4.52 2.34 16.34
CA MET A 193 3.82 1.59 15.30
C MET A 193 2.70 2.41 14.66
N LEU A 194 1.86 3.07 15.47
CA LEU A 194 0.78 3.92 14.97
C LEU A 194 1.32 5.08 14.15
N PHE A 195 2.43 5.70 14.58
CA PHE A 195 3.10 6.73 13.80
C PHE A 195 3.55 6.19 12.44
N GLY A 196 4.21 5.03 12.42
CA GLY A 196 4.66 4.39 11.18
C GLY A 196 3.51 4.09 10.23
N ALA A 197 2.43 3.51 10.75
CA ALA A 197 1.23 3.25 9.98
C ALA A 197 0.61 4.54 9.42
N GLN A 198 0.51 5.59 10.24
CA GLN A 198 -0.06 6.88 9.82
C GLN A 198 0.75 7.50 8.69
N GLN A 199 2.09 7.41 8.73
CA GLN A 199 2.91 7.91 7.63
C GLN A 199 2.65 7.15 6.34
N VAL A 200 2.51 5.81 6.37
CA VAL A 200 2.19 5.02 5.16
C VAL A 200 0.84 5.41 4.58
N PHE A 201 -0.21 5.47 5.40
CA PHE A 201 -1.54 5.88 4.93
C PHE A 201 -1.55 7.31 4.36
N ALA A 202 -0.79 8.23 4.97
CA ALA A 202 -0.63 9.58 4.44
C ALA A 202 0.05 9.58 3.06
N GLN A 203 1.09 8.77 2.85
CA GLN A 203 1.72 8.64 1.53
C GLN A 203 0.76 8.04 0.50
N HIS A 204 -0.01 7.01 0.85
CA HIS A 204 -0.98 6.42 -0.08
C HIS A 204 -2.12 7.39 -0.42
N ARG A 205 -2.67 8.12 0.56
CA ARG A 205 -3.67 9.17 0.27
C ARG A 205 -3.11 10.24 -0.66
N GLY A 206 -1.91 10.75 -0.38
CA GLY A 206 -1.26 11.72 -1.25
C GLY A 206 -1.01 11.20 -2.68
N LEU A 207 -0.76 9.90 -2.84
CA LEU A 207 -0.65 9.26 -4.15
C LEU A 207 -2.00 9.31 -4.89
N TRP A 208 -3.10 8.99 -4.20
CA TRP A 208 -4.43 9.01 -4.81
C TRP A 208 -4.88 10.43 -5.17
N ASP A 209 -4.60 11.42 -4.33
CA ASP A 209 -4.82 12.83 -4.62
C ASP A 209 -4.05 13.27 -5.88
N LEU A 210 -2.77 12.86 -5.99
CA LEU A 210 -1.94 13.15 -7.15
C LEU A 210 -2.51 12.54 -8.44
N LEU A 211 -2.91 11.27 -8.39
CA LEU A 211 -3.46 10.58 -9.56
C LEU A 211 -4.83 11.15 -9.98
N GLU A 212 -5.66 11.56 -9.03
CA GLU A 212 -6.93 12.24 -9.31
C GLU A 212 -6.69 13.59 -10.02
N ALA A 213 -5.72 14.36 -9.53
CA ALA A 213 -5.33 15.63 -10.15
C ALA A 213 -4.82 15.43 -11.58
N ARG A 214 -4.03 14.37 -11.82
CA ARG A 214 -3.52 14.00 -13.15
C ARG A 214 -4.64 13.61 -14.10
N ALA A 215 -5.57 12.75 -13.70
CA ALA A 215 -6.72 12.36 -14.52
C ALA A 215 -7.59 13.59 -14.87
N SER A 216 -7.77 14.49 -13.90
CA SER A 216 -8.49 15.75 -14.09
C SER A 216 -7.78 16.69 -15.07
N ALA A 217 -6.44 16.77 -15.02
CA ALA A 217 -5.66 17.58 -15.95
C ALA A 217 -5.78 17.08 -17.40
N ARG A 218 -5.81 15.76 -17.62
CA ARG A 218 -6.01 15.16 -18.96
C ARG A 218 -7.40 15.44 -19.56
N THR A 219 -8.40 15.68 -18.70
CA THR A 219 -9.77 15.95 -19.16
C THR A 219 -9.98 17.42 -19.51
N ARG A 220 -9.15 18.31 -18.94
CA ARG A 220 -9.24 19.77 -19.15
C ARG A 220 -8.33 20.31 -20.24
N GLY A 221 -7.26 19.59 -20.60
CA GLY A 221 -6.33 19.93 -21.69
C GLY A 221 -6.74 19.27 -22.99
#